data_AF-A0A353WTP3-F1
#
_entry.id   AF-A0A353WTP3-F1
#
_cell.length_a   1.000
_cell.length_b   1.000
_cell.length_c   1.000
_cell.angle_alpha   90.00
_cell.angle_beta   90.00
_cell.angle_gamma   90.00
#
_symmetry.space_group_name_H-M   'P 1'
#
loop_
_entity.id
_entity.type
_entity.pdbx_description
1 polymer ?
#
loop_
_entity_poly.entity_id
_entity_poly.type
_entity_poly.pdbx_seq_one_letter_code
_entity_poly.pdbx_strand_id
1 'polypeptide(L)'
;MAGNKTKLLQKQIDKLNDDDFDLNAWKNGATMVLERIFGPQNRKITAIEQIKYELSSWSLRDAKGSRSQLESCKQQGREILLTAIDELELLGAPGDAEKGSPIADMLEEALGLELKVADFKKVIEWVGSDEKAEQKRKKLEPIFENLHKDAMENIIMALLTSETVRVAFQTKED
;
A
#
# COMPACT_ATOMS: atom_id res chain seq x y z
N MET A 1 -9.64 7.85 15.83
CA MET A 1 -8.16 7.85 15.89
C MET A 1 -7.50 7.98 14.51
N ALA A 2 -8.16 7.57 13.41
CA ALA A 2 -7.73 7.82 12.02
C ALA A 2 -7.49 9.32 11.66
N GLY A 3 -8.31 10.24 12.17
CA GLY A 3 -8.22 11.67 11.80
C GLY A 3 -6.90 12.38 12.12
N ASN A 4 -6.10 11.89 13.08
CA ASN A 4 -4.77 12.46 13.34
C ASN A 4 -3.71 11.94 12.36
N LYS A 5 -3.84 10.69 11.87
CA LYS A 5 -2.93 10.06 10.92
C LYS A 5 -3.13 10.65 9.52
N THR A 6 -4.39 10.80 9.09
CA THR A 6 -4.75 11.49 7.83
C THR A 6 -4.22 12.93 7.81
N LYS A 7 -4.30 13.66 8.92
CA LYS A 7 -3.74 15.02 9.03
C LYS A 7 -2.22 15.06 8.84
N LEU A 8 -1.48 14.03 9.27
CA LEU A 8 -0.03 13.97 9.05
C LEU A 8 0.31 13.78 7.57
N LEU A 9 -0.44 12.92 6.87
CA LEU A 9 -0.29 12.73 5.43
C LEU A 9 -0.70 13.98 4.65
N GLN A 10 -1.79 14.64 5.03
CA GLN A 10 -2.21 15.90 4.42
C GLN A 10 -1.15 16.99 4.55
N LYS A 11 -0.51 17.11 5.72
CA LYS A 11 0.63 18.04 5.89
C LYS A 11 1.80 17.74 4.95
N GLN A 12 2.06 16.46 4.64
CA GLN A 12 3.10 16.10 3.67
C GLN A 12 2.66 16.42 2.24
N ILE A 13 1.37 16.32 1.92
CA ILE A 13 0.82 16.77 0.64
C ILE A 13 0.94 18.29 0.49
N ASP A 14 0.65 19.05 1.55
CA ASP A 14 0.70 20.50 1.52
C ASP A 14 2.13 21.00 1.26
N LYS A 15 3.13 20.36 1.88
CA LYS A 15 4.55 20.65 1.68
C LYS A 15 5.04 20.50 0.23
N LEU A 16 4.36 19.70 -0.60
CA LEU A 16 4.71 19.60 -2.02
C LEU A 16 4.57 20.93 -2.76
N ASN A 17 3.79 21.86 -2.20
CA ASN A 17 3.54 23.19 -2.75
C ASN A 17 4.41 24.28 -2.12
N ASP A 18 5.33 23.95 -1.20
CA ASP A 18 6.22 24.94 -0.59
C ASP A 18 7.17 25.54 -1.65
N ASP A 19 7.41 26.85 -1.54
CA ASP A 19 8.25 27.60 -2.49
C ASP A 19 9.72 27.12 -2.46
N ASP A 20 10.18 26.59 -1.32
CA ASP A 20 11.52 26.05 -1.08
C ASP A 20 11.56 24.51 -1.09
N PHE A 21 10.61 23.87 -1.78
CA PHE A 21 10.48 22.41 -1.83
C PHE A 21 11.77 21.69 -2.27
N ASP A 22 12.26 20.81 -1.39
CA ASP A 22 13.35 19.87 -1.68
C ASP A 22 12.82 18.42 -1.70
N LEU A 23 13.02 17.74 -2.83
CA LEU A 23 12.51 16.39 -3.05
C LEU A 23 13.07 15.38 -2.03
N ASN A 24 14.35 15.45 -1.70
CA ASN A 24 14.99 14.46 -0.82
C ASN A 24 14.60 14.67 0.64
N ALA A 25 14.58 15.93 1.09
CA ALA A 25 14.10 16.29 2.43
C ALA A 25 12.64 15.91 2.62
N TRP A 26 11.80 16.17 1.60
CA TRP A 26 10.41 15.76 1.62
C TRP A 26 10.25 14.24 1.64
N LYS A 27 10.99 13.49 0.79
CA LYS A 27 10.97 12.02 0.77
C LYS A 27 11.28 11.43 2.14
N ASN A 28 12.34 11.91 2.80
CA ASN A 28 12.70 11.46 4.15
C ASN A 28 11.56 11.71 5.15
N GLY A 29 10.97 12.91 5.12
CA GLY A 29 9.85 13.25 5.99
C GLY A 29 8.59 12.42 5.71
N ALA A 30 8.29 12.15 4.44
CA ALA A 30 7.16 11.33 4.02
C ALA A 30 7.36 9.86 4.42
N THR A 31 8.55 9.31 4.21
CA THR A 31 8.95 7.96 4.66
C THR A 31 8.74 7.80 6.17
N MET A 32 9.27 8.69 7.00
CA MET A 32 9.10 8.60 8.46
C MET A 32 7.63 8.62 8.91
N VAL A 33 6.78 9.38 8.22
CA VAL A 33 5.34 9.42 8.50
C VAL A 33 4.69 8.10 8.10
N LEU A 34 5.01 7.57 6.92
CA LEU A 34 4.49 6.30 6.44
C LEU A 34 4.94 5.13 7.31
N GLU A 35 6.22 5.07 7.72
CA GLU A 35 6.75 4.07 8.65
C GLU A 35 5.99 4.08 9.97
N ARG A 36 5.71 5.27 10.52
CA ARG A 36 4.98 5.40 11.77
C ARG A 36 3.53 4.94 11.67
N ILE A 37 2.90 5.10 10.51
CA ILE A 37 1.49 4.77 10.29
C ILE A 37 1.33 3.29 9.89
N PHE A 38 2.20 2.79 9.02
CA PHE A 38 2.04 1.49 8.36
C PHE A 38 3.15 0.47 8.65
N GLY A 39 4.17 0.85 9.42
CA GLY A 39 5.33 0.03 9.72
C GLY A 39 6.47 0.18 8.69
N PRO A 40 7.70 -0.23 9.06
CA PRO A 40 8.93 0.06 8.31
C PRO A 40 9.10 -0.73 7.00
N GLN A 41 8.31 -1.79 6.77
CA GLN A 41 8.39 -2.62 5.56
C GLN A 41 7.27 -2.33 4.55
N ASN A 42 6.50 -1.26 4.76
CA ASN A 42 5.38 -0.96 3.87
C ASN A 42 5.87 -0.51 2.48
N ARG A 43 5.36 -1.14 1.42
CA ARG A 43 5.74 -0.82 0.02
C ARG A 43 5.51 0.64 -0.39
N LYS A 44 4.61 1.38 0.29
CA LYS A 44 4.44 2.83 0.08
C LYS A 44 5.71 3.63 0.39
N ILE A 45 6.52 3.17 1.35
CA ILE A 45 7.83 3.76 1.66
C ILE A 45 8.78 3.58 0.47
N THR A 46 8.88 2.36 -0.04
CA THR A 46 9.70 2.06 -1.23
C THR A 46 9.26 2.89 -2.44
N ALA A 47 7.96 3.08 -2.63
CA ALA A 47 7.43 3.92 -3.71
C ALA A 47 7.89 5.39 -3.58
N ILE A 48 7.84 5.97 -2.37
CA ILE A 48 8.36 7.32 -2.10
C ILE A 48 9.88 7.38 -2.39
N GLU A 49 10.64 6.40 -1.91
CA GLU A 49 12.09 6.32 -2.10
C GLU A 49 12.51 6.22 -3.58
N GLN A 50 11.67 5.62 -4.42
CA GLN A 50 11.93 5.48 -5.85
C GLN A 50 11.61 6.72 -6.68
N ILE A 51 10.92 7.72 -6.12
CA ILE A 51 10.68 9.00 -6.82
C ILE A 51 12.01 9.67 -7.11
N LYS A 52 12.30 9.88 -8.39
CA LYS A 52 13.52 10.52 -8.86
C LYS A 52 13.24 11.28 -10.15
N TYR A 53 14.08 12.28 -10.43
CA TYR A 53 14.03 12.99 -11.70
C TYR A 53 14.24 12.01 -12.86
N GLU A 54 13.30 11.99 -13.81
CA GLU A 54 13.47 11.20 -15.02
C GLU A 54 14.51 11.86 -15.94
N LEU A 55 15.70 11.28 -15.99
CA LEU A 55 16.76 11.65 -16.93
C LEU A 55 16.45 11.05 -18.31
N SER A 56 15.56 11.70 -19.07
CA SER A 56 15.38 11.36 -20.48
C SER A 56 16.31 12.21 -21.35
N SER A 57 16.82 11.65 -22.46
CA SER A 57 17.70 12.39 -23.38
C SER A 57 17.04 13.62 -24.02
N TRP A 58 15.73 13.78 -23.86
CA TRP A 58 14.96 14.97 -24.26
C TRP A 58 14.95 16.07 -23.20
N SER A 59 15.02 15.73 -21.91
CA SER A 59 14.96 16.69 -20.81
C SER A 59 16.23 17.53 -20.62
N LEU A 60 17.34 17.12 -21.25
CA LEU A 60 18.63 17.85 -21.20
C LEU A 60 18.69 19.05 -22.16
N ARG A 61 17.79 19.13 -23.14
CA ARG A 61 17.83 20.15 -24.21
C ARG A 61 16.97 21.38 -23.93
N ASP A 62 15.90 21.24 -23.15
CA ASP A 62 14.99 22.34 -22.82
C ASP A 62 15.08 22.70 -21.34
N ALA A 63 15.39 23.98 -21.04
CA ALA A 63 15.37 24.51 -19.67
C ALA A 63 13.98 24.43 -18.99
N LYS A 64 12.91 24.17 -19.76
CA LYS A 64 11.57 23.87 -19.24
C LYS A 64 11.44 22.44 -18.67
N GLY A 65 12.38 21.55 -18.98
CA GLY A 65 12.39 20.14 -18.56
C GLY A 65 12.54 19.94 -17.06
N SER A 66 13.35 20.77 -16.38
CA SER A 66 13.58 20.61 -14.94
C SER A 66 12.34 20.94 -14.10
N ARG A 67 11.59 21.98 -14.47
CA ARG A 67 10.33 22.35 -13.80
C ARG A 67 9.26 21.29 -14.02
N SER A 68 9.14 20.75 -15.24
CA SER A 68 8.20 19.66 -15.50
C SER A 68 8.57 18.36 -14.77
N GLN A 69 9.87 18.09 -14.56
CA GLN A 69 10.31 16.91 -13.81
C GLN A 69 10.04 17.05 -12.32
N LEU A 70 10.28 18.23 -11.74
CA LEU A 70 9.98 18.48 -10.33
C LEU A 70 8.48 18.35 -10.07
N GLU A 71 7.65 18.93 -10.92
CA GLU A 71 6.20 18.81 -10.82
C GLU A 71 5.73 17.36 -11.02
N SER A 72 6.37 16.58 -11.90
CA SER A 72 6.12 15.13 -12.02
C SER A 72 6.47 14.37 -10.74
N CYS A 73 7.60 14.67 -10.10
CA CYS A 73 7.98 14.07 -8.81
C CYS A 73 6.97 14.42 -7.70
N LYS A 74 6.55 15.69 -7.65
CA LYS A 74 5.51 16.15 -6.71
C LYS A 74 4.18 15.45 -6.94
N GLN A 75 3.79 15.24 -8.20
CA GLN A 75 2.56 14.54 -8.55
C GLN A 75 2.61 13.07 -8.11
N GLN A 76 3.70 12.35 -8.38
CA GLN A 76 3.89 10.97 -7.90
C GLN A 76 3.79 10.89 -6.38
N GLY A 77 4.47 11.81 -5.68
CA GLY A 77 4.42 11.89 -4.23
C GLY A 77 3.02 12.15 -3.69
N ARG A 78 2.28 13.06 -4.32
CA ARG A 78 0.89 13.37 -3.99
C ARG A 78 -0.01 12.15 -4.14
N GLU A 79 0.10 11.41 -5.24
CA GLU A 79 -0.73 10.23 -5.51
C GLU A 79 -0.49 9.10 -4.49
N ILE A 80 0.78 8.86 -4.11
CA ILE A 80 1.11 7.87 -3.09
C ILE A 80 0.50 8.25 -1.74
N LEU A 81 0.59 9.52 -1.33
CA LEU A 81 0.04 9.98 -0.06
C LEU A 81 -1.49 10.03 -0.06
N LEU A 82 -2.13 10.40 -1.17
CA LEU A 82 -3.60 10.33 -1.32
C LEU A 82 -4.08 8.89 -1.21
N THR A 83 -3.41 7.96 -1.89
CA THR A 83 -3.71 6.52 -1.77
C THR A 83 -3.59 6.04 -0.33
N ALA A 84 -2.57 6.50 0.39
CA ALA A 84 -2.39 6.17 1.81
C ALA A 84 -3.50 6.78 2.70
N ILE A 85 -3.99 7.97 2.39
CA ILE A 85 -5.14 8.59 3.07
C ILE A 85 -6.41 7.78 2.82
N ASP A 86 -6.70 7.46 1.55
CA ASP A 86 -7.88 6.68 1.17
C ASP A 86 -7.88 5.32 1.88
N GLU A 87 -6.72 4.66 1.96
CA GLU A 87 -6.54 3.41 2.69
C GLU A 87 -6.83 3.55 4.18
N LEU A 88 -6.33 4.61 4.84
CA LEU A 88 -6.62 4.87 6.25
C LEU A 88 -8.10 5.17 6.52
N GLU A 89 -8.76 5.87 5.62
CA GLU A 89 -10.17 6.22 5.77
C GLU A 89 -11.08 5.00 5.54
N LEU A 90 -10.67 4.08 4.67
CA LEU A 90 -11.44 2.90 4.31
C LEU A 90 -11.19 1.71 5.22
N LEU A 91 -9.93 1.46 5.60
CA LEU A 91 -9.50 0.26 6.32
C LEU A 91 -9.13 0.55 7.78
N GLY A 92 -8.95 1.83 8.13
CA GLY A 92 -8.31 2.21 9.38
C GLY A 92 -6.78 2.07 9.30
N ALA A 93 -6.10 2.52 10.35
CA ALA A 93 -4.65 2.33 10.40
C ALA A 93 -4.30 0.91 10.86
N PRO A 94 -3.17 0.36 10.38
CA PRO A 94 -2.59 -0.85 10.96
C PRO A 94 -2.49 -0.72 12.49
N GLY A 95 -3.16 -1.63 13.20
CA GLY A 95 -3.22 -1.67 14.67
C GLY A 95 -4.31 -0.83 15.35
N ASP A 96 -5.21 -0.15 14.63
CA ASP A 96 -6.39 0.52 15.24
C ASP A 96 -7.59 -0.44 15.46
N ALA A 97 -7.54 -1.66 14.91
CA ALA A 97 -8.39 -2.76 15.34
C ALA A 97 -7.73 -3.45 16.56
N GLU A 98 -8.49 -3.75 17.61
CA GLU A 98 -8.05 -4.68 18.67
C GLU A 98 -7.32 -5.86 18.03
N LYS A 99 -6.00 -6.00 18.27
CA LYS A 99 -5.10 -7.05 17.75
C LYS A 99 -5.70 -7.78 16.54
N GLY A 100 -5.55 -7.19 15.35
CA GLY A 100 -5.82 -7.88 14.09
C GLY A 100 -5.21 -9.29 14.14
N SER A 101 -5.97 -10.27 13.67
CA SER A 101 -5.46 -11.64 13.57
C SER A 101 -4.22 -11.60 12.66
N PRO A 102 -3.06 -12.15 13.06
CA PRO A 102 -1.88 -12.21 12.20
C PRO A 102 -2.15 -12.90 10.86
N ILE A 103 -3.20 -13.73 10.81
CA ILE A 103 -3.70 -14.38 9.60
C ILE A 103 -4.51 -13.39 8.74
N ALA A 104 -5.32 -12.53 9.35
CA ALA A 104 -6.07 -11.50 8.63
C ALA A 104 -5.11 -10.50 7.96
N ASP A 105 -4.12 -10.00 8.71
CA ASP A 105 -3.11 -9.07 8.19
C ASP A 105 -2.32 -9.69 7.01
N MET A 106 -1.93 -10.95 7.16
CA MET A 106 -1.26 -11.72 6.09
C MET A 106 -2.12 -11.87 4.84
N LEU A 107 -3.42 -12.15 5.00
CA LEU A 107 -4.34 -12.30 3.87
C LEU A 107 -4.61 -10.96 3.19
N GLU A 108 -4.74 -9.89 3.96
CA GLU A 108 -4.90 -8.53 3.42
C GLU A 108 -3.69 -8.12 2.58
N GLU A 109 -2.47 -8.36 3.06
CA GLU A 109 -1.25 -8.06 2.31
C GLU A 109 -1.13 -8.88 1.02
N ALA A 110 -1.36 -10.19 1.09
CA ALA A 110 -1.21 -11.08 -0.05
C ALA A 110 -2.25 -10.81 -1.16
N LEU A 111 -3.49 -10.50 -0.77
CA LEU A 111 -4.58 -10.28 -1.72
C LEU A 111 -4.66 -8.83 -2.21
N GLY A 112 -4.38 -7.85 -1.36
CA GLY A 112 -4.60 -6.43 -1.66
C GLY A 112 -3.72 -5.89 -2.80
N LEU A 113 -2.60 -6.54 -3.08
CA LEU A 113 -1.68 -6.16 -4.16
C LEU A 113 -2.03 -6.76 -5.51
N GLU A 114 -2.68 -7.92 -5.51
CA GLU A 114 -2.96 -8.71 -6.72
C GLU A 114 -4.41 -8.55 -7.20
N LEU A 115 -5.31 -8.14 -6.31
CA LEU A 115 -6.71 -7.89 -6.62
C LEU A 115 -6.95 -6.40 -6.90
N LYS A 116 -7.89 -6.13 -7.81
CA LYS A 116 -8.46 -4.79 -7.94
C LYS A 116 -9.12 -4.38 -6.62
N VAL A 117 -9.00 -3.11 -6.24
CA VAL A 117 -9.58 -2.55 -5.01
C VAL A 117 -11.05 -2.94 -4.83
N ALA A 118 -11.86 -2.92 -5.90
CA ALA A 118 -13.26 -3.29 -5.85
C ALA A 118 -13.50 -4.78 -5.52
N ASP A 119 -12.65 -5.67 -6.02
CA ASP A 119 -12.76 -7.11 -5.78
C ASP A 119 -12.15 -7.50 -4.43
N PHE A 120 -11.04 -6.87 -4.05
CA PHE A 120 -10.45 -7.01 -2.71
C PHE A 120 -11.47 -6.66 -1.61
N LYS A 121 -12.20 -5.54 -1.76
CA LYS A 121 -13.27 -5.15 -0.83
C LYS A 121 -14.34 -6.22 -0.66
N LYS A 122 -14.80 -6.80 -1.79
CA LYS A 122 -15.81 -7.88 -1.76
C LYS A 122 -15.26 -9.13 -1.06
N VAL A 123 -13.99 -9.47 -1.29
CA VAL A 123 -13.35 -10.62 -0.64
C VAL A 123 -13.36 -10.44 0.88
N ILE A 124 -12.90 -9.30 1.38
CA ILE A 124 -12.87 -9.02 2.83
C ILE A 124 -14.28 -9.06 3.43
N GLU A 125 -15.26 -8.43 2.77
CA GLU A 125 -16.66 -8.45 3.19
C GLU A 125 -17.20 -9.87 3.30
N TRP A 126 -17.02 -10.70 2.27
CA TRP A 126 -17.57 -12.05 2.25
C TRP A 126 -16.84 -13.00 3.19
N VAL A 127 -15.52 -12.89 3.31
CA VAL A 127 -14.74 -13.70 4.26
C VAL A 127 -15.15 -13.37 5.69
N GLY A 128 -15.33 -12.09 6.02
CA GLY A 128 -15.73 -11.61 7.35
C GLY A 128 -17.22 -11.81 7.69
N SER A 129 -18.08 -12.14 6.73
CA SER A 129 -19.51 -12.32 6.96
C SER A 129 -19.86 -13.61 7.73
N ASP A 130 -21.05 -13.68 8.32
CA ASP A 130 -21.58 -14.89 8.97
C ASP A 130 -22.15 -15.93 7.97
N GLU A 131 -21.91 -15.75 6.67
CA GLU A 131 -22.41 -16.66 5.64
C GLU A 131 -21.77 -18.05 5.72
N LYS A 132 -22.46 -19.07 5.17
CA LYS A 132 -21.91 -20.43 5.13
C LYS A 132 -20.73 -20.50 4.15
N ALA A 133 -19.75 -21.35 4.44
CA ALA A 133 -18.56 -21.56 3.61
C ALA A 133 -18.89 -21.81 2.12
N GLU A 134 -19.94 -22.59 1.84
CA GLU A 134 -20.40 -22.87 0.47
C GLU A 134 -20.88 -21.61 -0.27
N GLN A 135 -21.57 -20.71 0.42
CA GLN A 135 -22.03 -19.44 -0.16
C GLN A 135 -20.86 -18.50 -0.41
N LYS A 136 -19.94 -18.41 0.55
CA LYS A 136 -18.69 -17.65 0.39
C LYS A 136 -17.89 -18.15 -0.81
N ARG A 137 -17.74 -19.47 -0.95
CA ARG A 137 -17.03 -20.11 -2.08
C ARG A 137 -17.62 -19.69 -3.42
N LYS A 138 -18.94 -19.78 -3.59
CA LYS A 138 -19.63 -19.38 -4.84
C LYS A 138 -19.42 -17.91 -5.21
N LYS A 139 -19.30 -17.03 -4.21
CA LYS A 139 -19.04 -15.60 -4.45
C LYS A 139 -17.58 -15.33 -4.82
N LEU A 140 -16.65 -16.06 -4.18
CA LEU A 140 -15.21 -15.91 -4.38
C LEU A 140 -14.73 -16.54 -5.70
N GLU A 141 -15.30 -17.66 -6.12
CA GLU A 141 -14.94 -18.40 -7.34
C GLU A 141 -14.77 -17.50 -8.59
N PRO A 142 -15.73 -16.64 -8.97
CA PRO A 142 -15.56 -15.78 -10.15
C PRO A 142 -14.46 -14.72 -9.99
N ILE A 143 -14.06 -14.34 -8.77
CA ILE A 143 -12.93 -13.42 -8.57
C ILE A 143 -11.63 -14.13 -8.93
N PHE A 144 -11.43 -15.35 -8.42
CA PHE A 144 -10.21 -16.11 -8.63
C PHE A 144 -10.10 -16.71 -10.04
N GLU A 145 -11.21 -17.06 -10.70
CA GLU A 145 -11.22 -17.51 -12.09
C GLU A 145 -10.76 -16.43 -13.09
N ASN A 146 -10.99 -15.16 -12.76
CA ASN A 146 -10.64 -14.02 -13.60
C ASN A 146 -9.25 -13.45 -13.30
N LEU A 147 -8.52 -13.99 -12.33
CA LEU A 147 -7.15 -13.57 -12.04
C LEU A 147 -6.19 -14.12 -13.11
N HIS A 148 -5.22 -13.29 -13.47
CA HIS A 148 -4.10 -13.76 -14.29
C HIS A 148 -3.30 -14.82 -13.53
N LYS A 149 -2.69 -15.76 -14.26
CA LYS A 149 -1.90 -16.85 -13.67
C LYS A 149 -0.81 -16.31 -12.74
N ASP A 150 -0.11 -15.26 -13.16
CA ASP A 150 0.96 -14.62 -12.38
C ASP A 150 0.45 -14.04 -11.05
N ALA A 151 -0.79 -13.53 -11.02
CA ALA A 151 -1.40 -13.00 -9.80
C ALA A 151 -1.63 -14.11 -8.77
N MET A 152 -2.11 -15.28 -9.20
CA MET A 152 -2.27 -16.44 -8.33
C MET A 152 -0.92 -16.95 -7.79
N GLU A 153 0.10 -16.99 -8.65
CA GLU A 153 1.47 -17.36 -8.25
C GLU A 153 2.01 -16.37 -7.21
N ASN A 154 1.82 -15.06 -7.42
CA ASN A 154 2.24 -14.02 -6.48
C ASN A 154 1.52 -14.10 -5.13
N ILE A 155 0.20 -14.32 -5.12
CA ILE A 155 -0.57 -14.50 -3.87
C ILE A 155 0.01 -15.67 -3.08
N ILE A 156 0.21 -16.82 -3.71
CA ILE A 156 0.73 -18.02 -3.04
C ILE A 156 2.16 -17.76 -2.52
N MET A 157 3.02 -17.13 -3.32
CA MET A 157 4.37 -16.75 -2.92
C MET A 157 4.35 -15.81 -1.71
N ALA A 158 3.51 -14.79 -1.71
CA ALA A 158 3.37 -13.85 -0.59
C ALA A 158 2.89 -14.56 0.69
N LEU A 159 1.90 -15.46 0.59
CA LEU A 159 1.40 -16.22 1.73
C LEU A 159 2.50 -17.13 2.32
N LEU A 160 3.19 -17.90 1.48
CA LEU A 160 4.20 -18.88 1.93
C LEU A 160 5.48 -18.24 2.47
N THR A 161 5.79 -17.02 2.05
CA THR A 161 6.96 -16.26 2.51
C THR A 161 6.66 -15.32 3.68
N SER A 162 5.39 -15.26 4.12
CA SER A 162 4.98 -14.42 5.24
C SER A 162 5.61 -14.85 6.56
N GLU A 163 5.84 -13.88 7.43
CA GLU A 163 6.33 -14.10 8.79
C GLU A 163 5.36 -14.98 9.60
N THR A 164 4.04 -14.80 9.40
CA THR A 164 2.99 -15.58 10.07
C THR A 164 3.13 -17.07 9.76
N VAL A 165 3.38 -17.45 8.50
CA VAL A 165 3.62 -18.86 8.12
C VAL A 165 4.93 -19.36 8.73
N ARG A 166 6.00 -18.57 8.69
CA ARG A 166 7.30 -18.95 9.30
C ARG A 166 7.14 -19.32 10.77
N VAL A 167 6.49 -18.46 11.56
CA VAL A 167 6.26 -18.68 12.99
C VAL A 167 5.42 -19.94 13.24
N ALA A 168 4.34 -20.13 12.47
CA ALA A 168 3.44 -21.28 12.64
C ALA A 168 4.12 -22.64 12.37
N PHE A 169 5.12 -22.68 11.49
CA PHE A 169 5.86 -23.91 11.17
C PHE A 169 7.13 -24.11 12.03
N GLN A 170 7.71 -23.05 12.61
CA GLN A 170 8.83 -23.17 13.56
C GLN A 170 8.40 -23.71 14.93
N THR A 171 7.17 -23.43 15.38
CA THR A 171 6.64 -23.94 16.67
C THR A 171 6.29 -25.43 16.68
N LYS A 172 6.58 -26.18 15.61
CA LYS A 172 6.30 -27.63 15.50
C LYS A 172 7.54 -28.53 15.72
N GLU A 173 8.71 -27.96 16.00
CA GLU A 173 9.94 -28.73 16.25
C GLU A 173 10.24 -29.04 17.73
N ASP A 174 9.31 -28.78 18.65
CA ASP A 174 9.38 -29.20 20.07
C ASP A 174 8.39 -30.33 20.42
#